data_AF-A0A353PGL7-F1
#
_entry.id   AF-A0A353PGL7-F1
#
_cell.length_a   1.000
_cell.length_b   1.000
_cell.length_c   1.000
_cell.angle_alpha   90.00
_cell.angle_beta   90.00
_cell.angle_gamma   90.00
#
_symmetry.space_group_name_H-M   'P 1'
#
loop_
_entity.id
_entity.type
_entity.pdbx_description
1 polymer ?
#
loop_
_entity_poly.entity_id
_entity_poly.type
_entity_poly.pdbx_seq_one_letter_code
_entity_poly.pdbx_strand_id
1 'polypeptide(L)'
;FRSLNVSLRQDLDLYACVRPVRYYSGVPSPVREPQLIDVVIFRENTEDVYAGIEYASGTPDNKKLAQFLRQEMGAEFFEDAGLGIKPISPFGTKRLVRQAIQYAI
;
A
#
# COMPACT_ATOMS: atom_id res chain seq x y z
N PHE A 1 -15.35 2.51 -2.82
CA PHE A 1 -15.93 1.23 -2.35
C PHE A 1 -14.94 0.61 -1.35
N ARG A 2 -15.29 0.45 -0.07
CA ARG A 2 -14.45 -0.32 0.87
C ARG A 2 -14.94 -1.77 0.87
N SER A 3 -14.09 -2.72 0.48
CA SER A 3 -14.46 -4.14 0.55
C SER A 3 -14.49 -4.60 2.00
N LEU A 4 -15.27 -5.64 2.30
CA LEU A 4 -15.34 -6.24 3.64
C LEU A 4 -13.93 -6.54 4.20
N ASN A 5 -13.06 -7.08 3.35
CA ASN A 5 -11.67 -7.40 3.73
C ASN A 5 -10.84 -6.14 4.04
N VAL A 6 -11.10 -5.00 3.40
CA VAL A 6 -10.44 -3.72 3.74
C VAL A 6 -10.92 -3.25 5.11
N SER A 7 -12.23 -3.25 5.35
CA SER A 7 -12.80 -2.82 6.63
C SER A 7 -12.29 -3.67 7.79
N LEU A 8 -12.35 -5.00 7.68
CA LEU A 8 -11.87 -5.91 8.72
C LEU A 8 -10.39 -5.70 9.08
N ARG A 9 -9.54 -5.39 8.08
CA ARG A 9 -8.12 -5.12 8.35
C ARG A 9 -7.89 -3.82 9.10
N GLN A 10 -8.70 -2.81 8.83
CA GLN A 10 -8.62 -1.51 9.50
C GLN A 10 -9.18 -1.61 10.92
N ASP A 11 -10.35 -2.22 11.08
CA ASP A 11 -11.04 -2.33 12.36
C ASP A 11 -10.28 -3.20 13.38
N LEU A 12 -9.57 -4.23 12.90
CA LEU A 12 -8.79 -5.14 13.73
C LEU A 12 -7.28 -4.82 13.75
N ASP A 13 -6.85 -3.72 13.13
CA ASP A 13 -5.43 -3.34 12.96
C ASP A 13 -4.55 -4.50 12.45
N LEU A 14 -5.02 -5.24 11.45
CA LEU A 14 -4.28 -6.33 10.80
C LEU A 14 -3.25 -5.77 9.82
N TYR A 15 -2.20 -5.17 10.38
CA TYR A 15 -1.31 -4.29 9.64
C TYR A 15 -0.29 -4.95 8.73
N ALA A 16 0.02 -6.23 8.96
CA ALA A 16 0.94 -6.98 8.14
C ALA A 16 0.21 -7.98 7.26
N CYS A 17 0.40 -7.84 5.95
CA CYS A 17 0.04 -8.88 4.99
C CYS A 17 1.27 -9.79 4.80
N VAL A 18 1.19 -11.01 5.31
CA VAL A 18 2.27 -12.02 5.24
C VAL A 18 1.96 -13.02 4.13
N ARG A 19 2.90 -13.23 3.21
CA ARG A 19 2.74 -14.12 2.04
C ARG A 19 3.95 -15.04 1.88
N PRO A 20 3.90 -16.28 2.37
CA PRO A 20 4.88 -17.29 2.03
C PRO A 20 4.72 -17.69 0.57
N VAL A 21 5.83 -17.70 -0.17
CA VAL A 21 5.90 -18.10 -1.57
C VAL A 21 7.01 -19.14 -1.70
N ARG A 22 6.60 -20.37 -2.01
CA ARG A 22 7.50 -21.48 -2.24
C ARG A 22 7.03 -22.32 -3.41
N TYR A 23 7.97 -22.96 -4.09
CA TYR A 23 7.64 -23.92 -5.13
C TYR A 23 7.18 -25.27 -4.55
N TYR A 24 6.22 -25.90 -5.24
CA TYR A 24 5.76 -27.25 -4.95
C TYR A 24 6.08 -28.15 -6.14
N SER A 25 6.73 -29.28 -5.87
CA SER A 25 7.14 -30.22 -6.91
C SER A 25 5.95 -30.71 -7.72
N GLY A 26 6.08 -30.68 -9.05
CA GLY A 26 5.03 -31.08 -9.99
C GLY A 26 4.07 -29.97 -10.41
N VAL A 27 4.11 -28.79 -9.77
CA VAL A 27 3.36 -27.63 -10.24
C VAL A 27 4.09 -27.01 -11.44
N PRO A 28 3.41 -26.71 -12.56
CA PRO A 28 4.04 -26.05 -13.70
C PRO A 28 4.50 -24.65 -13.31
N SER A 29 5.64 -24.23 -13.84
CA SER A 29 6.19 -22.91 -13.58
C SER A 29 6.69 -22.26 -14.88
N PRO A 30 6.51 -20.93 -15.04
CA PRO A 30 7.05 -20.21 -16.19
C PRO A 30 8.55 -19.91 -16.08
N VAL A 31 9.17 -20.07 -14.90
CA VAL A 31 10.59 -19.80 -14.67
C VAL A 31 11.43 -21.08 -14.75
N ARG A 32 12.73 -20.93 -15.08
CA ARG A 32 13.65 -22.07 -15.29
C ARG A 32 13.94 -22.87 -14.02
N GLU A 33 14.10 -22.19 -12.89
CA GLU A 33 14.51 -22.79 -11.62
C GLU A 33 13.56 -22.41 -10.47
N PRO A 34 12.27 -22.80 -10.52
CA PRO A 34 11.30 -22.40 -9.51
C PRO A 34 11.61 -22.95 -8.12
N GLN A 35 12.33 -24.07 -8.03
CA GLN A 35 12.74 -24.70 -6.78
C GLN A 35 13.62 -23.81 -5.88
N LEU A 36 14.24 -22.76 -6.44
CA LEU A 36 15.04 -21.80 -5.67
C LEU A 36 14.19 -20.72 -5.00
N ILE A 37 12.89 -20.67 -5.27
CA ILE A 37 11.96 -19.74 -4.61
C ILE A 37 11.54 -20.33 -3.26
N ASP A 38 12.04 -19.71 -2.20
CA ASP A 38 11.56 -19.87 -0.83
C ASP A 38 11.68 -18.53 -0.10
N VAL A 39 10.59 -17.76 -0.10
CA VAL A 39 10.56 -16.41 0.48
C VAL A 39 9.27 -16.17 1.25
N VAL A 40 9.32 -15.28 2.22
CA VAL A 40 8.12 -14.77 2.90
C VAL A 40 8.07 -13.26 2.74
N ILE A 41 7.01 -12.77 2.07
CA ILE A 41 6.82 -11.35 1.83
C ILE A 41 6.02 -10.76 3.00
N PHE A 42 6.60 -9.77 3.67
CA PHE A 42 5.93 -8.91 4.62
C PHE A 42 5.58 -7.59 3.95
N ARG A 43 4.29 -7.27 3.86
CA ARG A 43 3.78 -6.05 3.22
C ARG A 43 2.98 -5.23 4.23
N GLU A 44 3.30 -3.93 4.32
CA GLU A 44 2.50 -2.94 5.05
C GLU A 44 1.10 -2.84 4.42
N ASN A 45 0.06 -2.89 5.24
CA ASN A 45 -1.31 -3.11 4.78
C ASN A 45 -2.32 -2.09 5.29
N THR A 46 -1.86 -0.96 5.86
CA THR A 46 -2.71 0.08 6.46
C THR A 46 -2.60 1.45 5.80
N GLU A 47 -1.46 1.77 5.18
CA GLU A 47 -1.18 3.09 4.60
C GLU A 47 -1.03 3.01 3.07
N ASP A 48 -0.19 3.88 2.49
CA ASP A 48 -0.01 4.04 1.05
C ASP A 48 -1.30 4.52 0.36
N VAL A 49 -1.35 4.51 -0.98
CA VAL A 49 -2.52 4.85 -1.79
C VAL A 49 -3.73 3.98 -1.44
N TYR A 50 -3.51 2.80 -0.85
CA TYR A 50 -4.57 1.90 -0.40
C TYR A 50 -5.36 2.44 0.81
N ALA A 51 -4.88 3.50 1.47
CA ALA A 51 -5.66 4.24 2.45
C ALA A 51 -6.91 4.91 1.83
N GLY A 52 -6.91 5.13 0.51
CA GLY A 52 -8.06 5.63 -0.25
C GLY A 52 -8.37 7.10 0.02
N ILE A 53 -7.35 7.90 0.34
CA ILE A 53 -7.48 9.35 0.51
C ILE A 53 -7.38 9.98 -0.88
N GLU A 54 -8.52 10.05 -1.57
CA GLU A 54 -8.60 10.42 -2.98
C GLU A 54 -9.73 11.44 -3.20
N TYR A 55 -9.46 12.41 -4.07
CA TYR A 55 -10.36 13.50 -4.40
C TYR A 55 -10.61 13.52 -5.91
N ALA A 56 -11.85 13.21 -6.29
CA ALA A 56 -12.26 13.14 -7.69
C ALA A 56 -12.10 14.50 -8.39
N SER A 57 -11.68 14.46 -9.65
CA SER A 57 -11.55 15.65 -10.49
C SER A 57 -12.85 16.46 -10.53
N GLY A 58 -12.71 17.79 -10.58
CA GLY A 58 -13.83 18.73 -10.67
C GLY A 58 -14.61 18.95 -9.37
N THR A 59 -14.37 18.14 -8.32
CA THR A 59 -15.06 18.32 -7.03
C THR A 59 -14.55 19.53 -6.25
N PRO A 60 -15.38 20.15 -5.38
CA PRO A 60 -14.95 21.28 -4.54
C PRO A 60 -13.72 20.96 -3.68
N ASP A 61 -13.67 19.76 -3.08
CA ASP A 61 -12.56 19.33 -2.23
C ASP A 61 -11.26 19.15 -3.03
N ASN A 62 -11.34 18.57 -4.23
CA ASN A 62 -10.19 18.46 -5.13
C ASN A 62 -9.65 19.85 -5.51
N LYS A 63 -10.52 20.80 -5.86
CA LYS A 63 -10.11 22.17 -6.21
C LYS A 63 -9.42 22.88 -5.05
N LYS A 64 -9.94 22.72 -3.83
CA LYS A 64 -9.32 23.27 -2.63
C LYS A 64 -7.91 22.69 -2.39
N LEU A 65 -7.77 21.37 -2.53
CA LEU A 65 -6.47 20.70 -2.42
C LEU A 65 -5.50 21.14 -3.52
N ALA A 66 -5.97 21.20 -4.77
CA ALA A 66 -5.17 21.60 -5.92
C ALA A 66 -4.64 23.04 -5.76
N GLN A 67 -5.48 23.95 -5.30
CA GLN A 67 -5.11 25.33 -5.02
C GLN A 67 -4.01 25.40 -3.94
N PHE A 68 -4.20 24.69 -2.82
CA PHE A 68 -3.19 24.63 -1.75
C PHE A 68 -1.85 24.09 -2.27
N LEU A 69 -1.87 22.98 -3.00
CA LEU A 69 -0.66 22.35 -3.52
C LEU A 69 0.08 23.27 -4.51
N ARG A 70 -0.63 24.01 -5.36
CA ARG A 70 -0.02 24.94 -6.32
C ARG A 70 0.50 26.21 -5.64
N GLN A 71 -0.28 26.83 -4.76
CA GLN A 71 0.03 28.14 -4.18
C GLN A 71 1.02 28.06 -3.01
N GLU A 72 0.83 27.09 -2.11
CA GLU A 72 1.61 27.00 -0.88
C GLU A 72 2.78 26.02 -0.99
N MET A 73 2.62 24.97 -1.80
CA MET A 73 3.61 23.89 -1.91
C MET A 73 4.39 23.90 -3.23
N GLY A 74 4.01 24.76 -4.20
CA GLY A 74 4.68 24.89 -5.49
C GLY A 74 4.59 23.64 -6.38
N ALA A 75 3.58 22.78 -6.18
CA ALA A 75 3.43 21.55 -6.95
C ALA A 75 2.85 21.80 -8.34
N GLU A 76 3.41 21.14 -9.36
CA GLU A 76 2.95 21.20 -10.74
C GLU A 76 2.30 19.87 -11.17
N PHE A 77 1.09 19.96 -11.76
CA PHE A 77 0.33 18.83 -12.30
C PHE A 77 -0.74 19.34 -13.26
N PHE A 78 -1.19 18.47 -14.17
CA PHE A 78 -2.19 18.77 -15.21
C PHE A 78 -3.47 19.39 -14.64
N GLU A 79 -4.13 20.24 -15.43
CA GLU A 79 -5.46 20.74 -15.08
C GLU A 79 -6.47 19.61 -14.99
N ASP A 80 -7.42 19.78 -14.07
CA ASP A 80 -8.47 18.80 -13.75
C ASP A 80 -7.95 17.39 -13.38
N ALA A 81 -6.71 17.27 -12.89
CA ALA A 81 -6.20 16.01 -12.36
C ALA A 81 -6.99 15.55 -11.11
N GLY A 82 -7.29 14.25 -11.05
CA GLY A 82 -7.68 13.60 -9.79
C GLY A 82 -6.48 13.58 -8.84
N LEU A 83 -6.70 13.90 -7.56
CA LEU A 83 -5.63 14.02 -6.57
C LEU A 83 -5.76 12.95 -5.50
N GLY A 84 -4.65 12.29 -5.19
CA GLY A 84 -4.58 11.28 -4.14
C GLY A 84 -3.45 11.58 -3.16
N ILE A 85 -3.62 11.18 -1.90
CA ILE A 85 -2.61 11.33 -0.85
C ILE A 85 -2.05 9.94 -0.53
N LYS A 86 -0.71 9.83 -0.56
CA LYS A 86 0.04 8.63 -0.22
C LYS A 86 0.76 8.82 1.12
N PRO A 87 0.10 8.56 2.26
CA PRO A 87 0.78 8.59 3.55
C PRO A 87 1.69 7.36 3.69
N ILE A 88 2.90 7.58 4.20
CA ILE A 88 3.78 6.52 4.69
C ILE A 88 4.38 7.04 6.00
N SER A 89 4.15 6.34 7.11
CA SER A 89 4.63 6.75 8.43
C SER A 89 5.83 5.92 8.91
N PRO A 90 6.70 6.51 9.76
CA PRO A 90 7.69 5.74 10.49
C PRO A 90 7.07 4.67 11.40
N PHE A 91 5.86 4.91 11.92
CA PHE A 91 5.16 3.96 12.78
C PHE A 91 4.79 2.68 12.01
N GLY A 92 4.06 2.82 10.89
CA GLY A 92 3.65 1.71 10.03
C GLY A 92 4.84 0.92 9.49
N THR A 93 5.87 1.63 9.02
CA THR A 93 7.10 1.02 8.51
C THR A 93 7.85 0.23 9.60
N LYS A 94 8.14 0.86 10.74
CA LYS A 94 8.96 0.23 11.79
C LYS A 94 8.28 -0.98 12.42
N ARG A 95 6.95 -0.96 12.58
CA ARG A 95 6.22 -2.13 13.12
C ARG A 95 6.28 -3.33 12.16
N LEU A 96 6.13 -3.09 10.86
CA LEU A 96 6.26 -4.15 9.85
C LEU A 96 7.67 -4.75 9.83
N VAL A 97 8.70 -3.90 9.75
CA VAL A 97 10.09 -4.35 9.69
C VAL A 97 10.47 -5.13 10.96
N ARG A 98 10.02 -4.67 12.14
CA ARG A 98 10.21 -5.40 13.39
C ARG A 98 9.60 -6.80 13.34
N GLN A 99 8.36 -6.92 12.87
CA GLN A 99 7.68 -8.21 12.74
C GLN A 99 8.41 -9.14 11.75
N ALA A 100 8.89 -8.61 10.63
CA ALA A 100 9.66 -9.38 9.66
C ALA A 100 10.99 -9.90 10.25
N ILE A 101 11.71 -9.07 11.03
CA ILE A 101 12.93 -9.49 11.74
C ILE A 101 12.60 -10.55 12.79
N GLN A 102 11.53 -10.36 13.57
CA GLN A 102 11.10 -11.35 14.58
C GLN A 102 10.69 -12.68 13.97
N TYR A 103 10.13 -12.69 12.76
CA TYR A 103 9.81 -13.91 12.04
C TYR A 103 11.06 -14.65 11.53
N ALA A 104 12.14 -13.90 11.25
CA ALA A 104 13.38 -14.46 10.70
C ALA A 104 14.33 -15.04 11.76
N ILE A 105 14.16 -14.66 13.04
CA ILE A 105 14.94 -15.17 14.19
C ILE A 105 14.24 -16.39 14.77
#